data_AF-A0ABD2P382-F1
#
_entry.id   AF-A0ABD2P382-F1
#
_cell.length_a   1.000
_cell.length_b   1.000
_cell.length_c   1.000
_cell.angle_alpha   90.00
_cell.angle_beta   90.00
_cell.angle_gamma   90.00
#
_symmetry.space_group_name_H-M   'P 1'
#
loop_
_entity.id
_entity.type
_entity.pdbx_description
1 polymer ?
#
loop_
_entity_poly.entity_id
_entity_poly.type
_entity_poly.pdbx_seq_one_letter_code
_entity_poly.pdbx_strand_id
1 'polypeptide(L)'
;MRSCLRNVIKLKRSGPSLLYPSYSLNCEDEFKIIENKFKEIIGLIDQFNDDMKSSLYRRINSKFAHMVKRVDRTRPTEDTKRKERSPRPSKASTLLHKLKTRVHTLHTQEPSILDASLLNIRVDSDDDSSSDESDEEVEGAFGNSTPKPAELNQGQSSTSFQVKSFPVTKWNLQFTGVSKHMSGFAYLERVVELSCSRHVNKLELLDSVIDLFKGIALTWFRANRKKSLLGTISLLR
;
A
#
# COMPACT_ATOMS: atom_id res chain seq x y z
N MET A 1 -11.91 -33.44 -3.34
CA MET A 1 -12.53 -32.53 -2.33
C MET A 1 -13.69 -33.15 -1.53
N ARG A 2 -14.56 -34.00 -2.11
CA ARG A 2 -15.72 -34.57 -1.38
C ARG A 2 -15.39 -35.56 -0.24
N SER A 3 -14.23 -36.22 -0.27
CA SER A 3 -13.81 -37.17 0.79
C SER A 3 -13.40 -36.46 2.08
N CYS A 4 -12.65 -35.36 1.99
CA CYS A 4 -12.25 -34.55 3.15
C CYS A 4 -13.46 -34.00 3.90
N LEU A 5 -14.50 -33.57 3.17
CA LEU A 5 -15.71 -33.03 3.78
C LEU A 5 -16.49 -34.08 4.59
N ARG A 6 -16.57 -35.33 4.09
CA ARG A 6 -17.22 -36.43 4.84
C ARG A 6 -16.49 -36.77 6.13
N ASN A 7 -15.16 -36.70 6.15
CA ASN A 7 -14.37 -36.97 7.36
C ASN A 7 -14.52 -35.84 8.39
N VAL A 8 -14.57 -34.58 7.95
CA VAL A 8 -14.82 -33.42 8.82
C VAL A 8 -16.23 -33.45 9.42
N ILE A 9 -17.25 -33.86 8.65
CA ILE A 9 -18.62 -34.00 9.13
C ILE A 9 -18.75 -35.16 10.12
N LYS A 10 -18.06 -36.29 9.87
CA LYS A 10 -18.01 -37.41 10.82
C LYS A 10 -17.34 -37.02 12.14
N LEU A 11 -16.23 -36.26 12.09
CA LEU A 11 -15.54 -35.72 13.28
C LEU A 11 -16.42 -34.76 14.08
N LYS A 12 -17.19 -33.89 13.38
CA LYS A 12 -18.12 -32.95 14.04
C LYS A 12 -19.29 -33.67 14.70
N ARG A 13 -19.70 -34.83 14.16
CA ARG A 13 -20.84 -35.62 14.63
C ARG A 13 -20.50 -36.53 15.81
N SER A 14 -19.22 -36.84 16.04
CA SER A 14 -18.74 -37.66 17.17
C SER A 14 -18.64 -36.91 18.52
N GLY A 15 -19.20 -35.70 18.65
CA GLY A 15 -19.21 -34.94 19.91
C GLY A 15 -17.91 -34.17 20.20
N PRO A 16 -17.90 -33.27 21.21
CA PRO A 16 -16.82 -32.31 21.44
C PRO A 16 -15.62 -32.98 22.13
N SER A 17 -14.92 -33.86 21.42
CA SER A 17 -13.87 -34.70 22.03
C SER A 17 -12.53 -34.63 21.33
N LEU A 18 -12.21 -33.46 20.76
CA LEU A 18 -10.86 -32.96 20.91
C LEU A 18 -10.96 -31.91 22.00
N LEU A 19 -10.99 -32.36 23.26
CA LEU A 19 -10.48 -31.55 24.35
C LEU A 19 -9.04 -31.27 23.96
N TYR A 20 -8.83 -30.16 23.26
CA TYR A 20 -7.49 -29.67 23.01
C TYR A 20 -6.86 -29.57 24.39
N PRO A 21 -5.74 -30.27 24.65
CA PRO A 21 -5.08 -30.13 25.93
C PRO A 21 -4.94 -28.64 26.16
N SER A 22 -5.43 -28.19 27.32
CA SER A 22 -5.36 -26.79 27.69
C SER A 22 -3.89 -26.47 27.86
N TYR A 23 -3.25 -26.07 26.77
CA TYR A 23 -1.89 -25.56 26.80
C TYR A 23 -2.00 -24.23 27.52
N SER A 24 -1.67 -24.25 28.81
CA SER A 24 -1.34 -23.04 29.56
C SER A 24 -0.06 -22.49 28.96
N LEU A 25 -0.18 -21.84 27.81
CA LEU A 25 0.90 -21.11 27.16
C LEU A 25 1.20 -19.94 28.08
N ASN A 26 2.14 -20.16 28.98
CA ASN A 26 2.69 -19.10 29.79
C ASN A 26 3.27 -18.06 28.83
N CYS A 27 2.87 -16.80 29.01
CA CYS A 27 3.35 -15.72 28.15
C CYS A 27 4.88 -15.69 28.10
N GLU A 28 5.52 -16.02 29.21
CA GLU A 28 6.99 -16.10 29.33
C GLU A 28 7.61 -17.13 28.39
N ASP A 29 6.99 -18.31 28.24
CA ASP A 29 7.51 -19.37 27.39
C ASP A 29 7.30 -19.05 25.90
N GLU A 30 6.17 -18.43 25.54
CA GLU A 30 5.98 -17.89 24.19
C GLU A 30 7.02 -16.81 23.87
N PHE A 31 7.41 -15.97 24.84
CA PHE A 31 8.49 -14.99 24.61
C PHE A 31 9.84 -15.66 24.36
N LYS A 32 10.21 -16.70 25.13
CA LYS A 32 11.44 -17.46 24.88
C LYS A 32 11.44 -18.10 23.49
N ILE A 33 10.29 -18.64 23.06
CA ILE A 33 10.12 -19.21 21.72
C ILE A 33 10.32 -18.12 20.65
N ILE A 34 9.72 -16.95 20.85
CA ILE A 34 9.86 -15.78 19.98
C ILE A 34 11.34 -15.38 19.86
N GLU A 35 12.07 -15.27 20.98
CA GLU A 35 13.49 -14.90 20.97
C GLU A 35 14.38 -15.92 20.25
N ASN A 36 14.15 -17.21 20.48
CA ASN A 36 14.87 -18.27 19.79
C ASN A 36 14.62 -18.23 18.28
N LYS A 37 13.38 -17.97 17.86
CA LYS A 37 13.04 -17.81 16.44
C LYS A 37 13.65 -16.56 15.83
N PHE A 38 13.78 -15.49 16.59
CA PHE A 38 14.52 -14.30 16.16
C PHE A 38 15.99 -14.59 15.92
N LYS A 39 16.67 -15.31 16.83
CA LYS A 39 18.07 -15.73 16.64
C LYS A 39 18.23 -16.59 15.39
N GLU A 40 17.30 -17.51 15.13
CA GLU A 40 17.27 -18.33 13.92
C GLU A 40 17.16 -17.46 12.64
N ILE A 41 16.25 -16.47 12.64
CA ILE A 41 16.07 -15.56 11.50
C ILE A 41 17.33 -14.70 11.29
N ILE A 42 17.97 -14.22 12.36
CA ILE A 42 19.22 -13.46 12.27
C ILE A 42 20.31 -14.29 11.59
N GLY A 43 20.48 -15.56 11.99
CA GLY A 43 21.44 -16.45 11.34
C GLY A 43 21.17 -16.65 9.85
N LEU A 44 19.89 -16.76 9.46
CA LEU A 44 19.51 -16.84 8.04
C LEU A 44 19.79 -15.53 7.29
N ILE A 45 19.61 -14.37 7.93
CA ILE A 45 19.91 -13.05 7.33
C ILE A 45 21.42 -12.88 7.14
N ASP A 46 22.23 -13.32 8.09
CA ASP A 46 23.69 -13.15 8.00
C ASP A 46 24.30 -14.07 6.93
N GLN A 47 23.69 -15.23 6.68
CA GLN A 47 24.03 -16.17 5.58
C GLN A 47 23.45 -15.77 4.22
N PHE A 48 22.59 -14.75 4.17
CA PHE A 48 21.89 -14.36 2.95
C PHE A 48 22.78 -13.53 2.02
N ASN A 49 23.14 -14.12 0.88
CA ASN A 49 23.94 -13.49 -0.18
C ASN A 49 23.22 -13.46 -1.54
N ASP A 50 21.95 -13.87 -1.60
CA ASP A 50 21.21 -14.02 -2.84
C ASP A 50 20.31 -12.81 -3.17
N ASP A 51 19.68 -12.83 -4.35
CA ASP A 51 18.68 -11.84 -4.78
C ASP A 51 17.33 -11.97 -4.02
N MET A 52 16.50 -10.93 -4.06
CA MET A 52 15.12 -10.89 -3.52
C MET A 52 14.21 -11.98 -4.10
N LYS A 53 14.51 -12.48 -5.30
CA LYS A 53 13.74 -13.57 -5.92
C LYS A 53 14.09 -14.94 -5.35
N SER A 54 15.17 -15.06 -4.57
CA SER A 54 15.63 -16.32 -4.01
C SER A 54 14.62 -16.98 -3.08
N SER A 55 14.66 -18.30 -3.05
CA SER A 55 13.84 -19.12 -2.14
C SER A 55 14.17 -18.82 -0.68
N LEU A 56 15.43 -18.51 -0.37
CA LEU A 56 15.89 -18.12 0.97
C LEU A 56 15.24 -16.80 1.42
N TYR A 57 15.20 -15.78 0.55
CA TYR A 57 14.54 -14.52 0.88
C TYR A 57 13.07 -14.72 1.21
N ARG A 58 12.34 -15.47 0.38
CA ARG A 58 10.91 -15.78 0.61
C ARG A 58 10.70 -16.54 1.91
N ARG A 59 11.60 -17.47 2.25
CA ARG A 59 11.56 -18.24 3.49
C ARG A 59 11.80 -17.35 4.72
N ILE A 60 12.80 -16.46 4.65
CA ILE A 60 13.10 -15.48 5.71
C ILE A 60 11.90 -14.56 5.92
N ASN A 61 11.36 -13.97 4.84
CA ASN A 61 10.23 -13.05 4.90
C ASN A 61 8.97 -13.73 5.46
N SER A 62 8.70 -14.98 5.05
CA SER A 62 7.57 -15.76 5.57
C SER A 62 7.72 -16.04 7.07
N LYS A 63 8.91 -16.48 7.51
CA LYS A 63 9.21 -16.70 8.94
C LYS A 63 9.05 -15.41 9.75
N PHE A 64 9.53 -14.29 9.21
CA PHE A 64 9.40 -12.98 9.83
C PHE A 64 7.93 -12.54 9.95
N ALA A 65 7.14 -12.68 8.89
CA ALA A 65 5.71 -12.35 8.92
C ALA A 65 4.93 -13.19 9.95
N HIS A 66 5.27 -14.48 10.08
CA HIS A 66 4.71 -15.33 11.12
C HIS A 66 5.12 -14.89 12.53
N MET A 67 6.37 -14.46 12.70
CA MET A 67 6.87 -13.92 13.97
C MET A 67 6.15 -12.66 14.39
N VAL A 68 5.98 -11.69 13.49
CA VAL A 68 5.21 -10.46 13.78
C VAL A 68 3.79 -10.80 14.22
N LYS A 69 3.10 -11.67 13.47
CA LYS A 69 1.76 -12.14 13.84
C LYS A 69 1.71 -12.81 15.21
N ARG A 70 2.77 -13.53 15.62
CA ARG A 70 2.84 -14.13 16.96
C ARG A 70 3.06 -13.08 18.04
N VAL A 71 3.97 -12.12 17.83
CA VAL A 71 4.20 -11.00 18.76
C VAL A 71 2.92 -10.18 18.97
N ASP A 72 2.15 -9.95 17.91
CA ASP A 72 0.87 -9.24 17.99
C ASP A 72 -0.19 -10.04 18.77
N ARG A 73 -0.17 -11.37 18.68
CA ARG A 73 -1.09 -12.27 19.40
C ARG A 73 -0.71 -12.45 20.86
N THR A 74 0.57 -12.44 21.20
CA THR A 74 1.05 -12.51 22.59
C THR A 74 0.90 -11.18 23.32
N ARG A 75 0.06 -10.27 22.82
CA ARG A 75 -0.28 -9.01 23.47
C ARG A 75 -1.17 -9.33 24.70
N PRO A 76 -0.66 -9.34 25.95
CA PRO A 76 -1.53 -9.45 27.13
C PRO A 76 -2.59 -8.34 27.09
N THR A 77 -3.83 -8.76 27.28
CA THR A 77 -5.06 -7.97 27.33
C THR A 77 -5.13 -7.09 28.59
N GLU A 78 -4.37 -7.45 29.64
CA GLU A 78 -4.37 -6.77 30.92
C GLU A 78 -3.28 -5.69 31.04
N ASP A 79 -3.64 -4.55 31.64
CA ASP A 79 -2.86 -3.30 31.74
C ASP A 79 -1.57 -3.41 32.58
N THR A 80 -1.34 -4.54 33.25
CA THR A 80 -0.33 -4.67 34.30
C THR A 80 1.13 -4.80 33.82
N LYS A 81 1.40 -4.93 32.51
CA LYS A 81 2.78 -5.05 31.97
C LYS A 81 3.12 -4.05 30.86
N ARG A 82 2.65 -2.79 30.97
CA ARG A 82 3.00 -1.71 30.02
C ARG A 82 4.49 -1.30 30.07
N LYS A 83 5.17 -1.47 31.20
CA LYS A 83 6.58 -1.02 31.39
C LYS A 83 7.64 -1.94 30.75
N GLU A 84 7.36 -3.23 30.52
CA GLU A 84 8.32 -4.16 29.88
C GLU A 84 8.24 -4.18 28.34
N ARG A 85 7.30 -3.42 27.76
CA ARG A 85 6.93 -3.44 26.33
C ARG A 85 7.71 -2.47 25.44
N SER A 86 8.37 -1.44 25.97
CA SER A 86 8.96 -0.39 25.12
C SER A 86 10.15 -0.80 24.22
N PRO A 87 10.92 -1.90 24.46
CA PRO A 87 12.07 -2.21 23.60
C PRO A 87 11.89 -3.41 22.64
N ARG A 88 10.69 -4.00 22.49
CA ARG A 88 10.53 -5.29 21.76
C ARG A 88 9.98 -5.18 20.34
N PRO A 89 8.90 -4.42 20.05
CA PRO A 89 8.51 -4.15 18.66
C PRO A 89 9.63 -3.41 17.90
N SER A 90 10.47 -2.65 18.61
CA SER A 90 11.66 -2.01 18.03
C SER A 90 12.68 -3.03 17.51
N LYS A 91 12.91 -4.15 18.20
CA LYS A 91 13.79 -5.23 17.71
C LYS A 91 13.28 -5.89 16.42
N ALA A 92 11.97 -6.07 16.28
CA ALA A 92 11.39 -6.60 15.05
C ALA A 92 11.60 -5.61 13.87
N SER A 93 11.36 -4.32 14.10
CA SER A 93 11.57 -3.30 13.08
C SER A 93 13.05 -3.14 12.68
N THR A 94 13.99 -3.21 13.62
CA THR A 94 15.43 -3.11 13.30
C THR A 94 15.91 -4.29 12.47
N LEU A 95 15.37 -5.50 12.71
CA LEU A 95 15.69 -6.67 11.89
C LEU A 95 15.12 -6.58 10.47
N LEU A 96 13.89 -6.06 10.33
CA LEU A 96 13.31 -5.82 9.01
C LEU A 96 14.13 -4.77 8.25
N HIS A 97 14.59 -3.72 8.94
CA HIS A 97 15.49 -2.74 8.37
C HIS A 97 16.81 -3.39 7.96
N LYS A 98 17.48 -4.16 8.84
CA LYS A 98 18.74 -4.86 8.54
C LYS A 98 18.62 -5.77 7.32
N LEU A 99 17.53 -6.52 7.18
CA LEU A 99 17.25 -7.35 6.00
C LEU A 99 17.12 -6.50 4.73
N LYS A 100 16.30 -5.43 4.77
CA LYS A 100 16.11 -4.53 3.63
C LYS A 100 17.40 -3.84 3.21
N THR A 101 18.22 -3.39 4.16
CA THR A 101 19.52 -2.77 3.90
C THR A 101 20.47 -3.77 3.23
N ARG A 102 20.61 -4.99 3.77
CA ARG A 102 21.45 -6.04 3.17
C ARG A 102 21.06 -6.37 1.73
N VAL A 103 19.77 -6.53 1.49
CA VAL A 103 19.21 -6.77 0.15
C VAL A 103 19.51 -5.60 -0.79
N HIS A 104 19.36 -4.37 -0.32
CA HIS A 104 19.65 -3.20 -1.15
C HIS A 104 21.15 -3.10 -1.48
N THR A 105 22.04 -3.35 -0.52
CA THR A 105 23.49 -3.38 -0.76
C THR A 105 23.89 -4.42 -1.81
N LEU A 106 23.28 -5.61 -1.79
CA LEU A 106 23.54 -6.64 -2.81
C LEU A 106 23.04 -6.22 -4.20
N HIS A 107 21.90 -5.53 -4.29
CA HIS A 107 21.38 -5.05 -5.57
C HIS A 107 22.19 -3.87 -6.13
N THR A 108 22.68 -2.98 -5.28
CA THR A 108 23.54 -1.84 -5.70
C THR A 108 24.96 -2.30 -6.06
N GLN A 109 25.36 -3.51 -5.69
CA GLN A 109 26.62 -4.12 -6.10
C GLN A 109 26.54 -4.84 -7.46
N GLU A 110 25.44 -4.77 -8.20
CA GLU A 110 25.55 -5.05 -9.64
C GLU A 110 26.56 -4.05 -10.24
N PRO A 111 27.69 -4.55 -10.78
CA PRO A 111 28.77 -3.70 -11.19
C PRO A 111 28.28 -2.85 -12.37
N SER A 112 28.38 -1.53 -12.18
CA SER A 112 28.40 -0.51 -13.23
C SER A 112 29.54 -0.79 -14.22
N ILE A 113 29.42 -1.85 -15.02
CA ILE A 113 30.34 -2.25 -16.09
C ILE A 113 29.48 -2.55 -17.33
N LEU A 114 28.78 -1.53 -17.82
CA LEU A 114 28.37 -1.35 -19.23
C LEU A 114 28.25 0.17 -19.41
N ASP A 115 29.35 0.85 -19.70
CA ASP A 115 29.87 1.05 -21.05
C ASP A 115 28.97 1.98 -21.88
N ALA A 116 29.15 3.28 -21.61
CA ALA A 116 28.51 4.38 -22.34
C ALA A 116 29.08 4.57 -23.76
N SER A 117 29.83 3.60 -24.30
CA SER A 117 30.49 3.70 -25.60
C SER A 117 29.71 3.05 -26.77
N LEU A 118 28.52 2.49 -26.56
CA LEU A 118 27.76 1.77 -27.61
C LEU A 118 26.47 2.44 -28.11
N LEU A 119 26.24 3.73 -27.82
CA LEU A 119 25.14 4.50 -28.43
C LEU A 119 25.62 5.44 -29.54
N ASN A 120 26.33 4.90 -30.52
CA ASN A 120 26.55 5.56 -31.80
C ASN A 120 26.10 4.64 -32.94
N ILE A 121 24.79 4.35 -32.97
CA ILE A 121 24.13 3.80 -34.17
C ILE A 121 23.10 4.84 -34.59
N ARG A 122 23.49 5.68 -35.55
CA ARG A 122 22.56 6.39 -36.42
C ARG A 122 21.87 5.34 -37.28
N VAL A 123 20.56 5.17 -37.09
CA VAL A 123 19.70 4.56 -38.10
C VAL A 123 18.78 5.68 -38.58
N ASP A 124 19.21 6.32 -39.65
CA ASP A 124 18.30 6.90 -40.62
C ASP A 124 17.56 5.72 -41.27
N SER A 125 16.25 5.67 -41.06
CA SER A 125 15.37 4.84 -41.88
C SER A 125 14.05 5.59 -41.99
N ASP A 126 13.98 6.34 -43.08
CA ASP A 126 12.75 6.73 -43.73
C ASP A 126 11.89 5.46 -43.91
N ASP A 127 10.71 5.42 -43.30
CA ASP A 127 9.64 4.57 -43.80
C ASP A 127 8.31 5.31 -43.73
N ASP A 128 7.77 5.43 -44.93
CA ASP A 128 6.60 6.12 -45.38
C ASP A 128 5.41 5.18 -45.19
N SER A 129 4.41 5.57 -44.38
CA SER A 129 3.12 4.90 -44.48
C SER A 129 1.96 5.80 -44.07
N SER A 130 1.21 6.09 -45.12
CA SER A 130 0.01 6.90 -45.28
C SER A 130 -1.21 6.44 -44.47
N SER A 131 -1.99 7.45 -44.08
CA SER A 131 -3.46 7.56 -44.18
C SER A 131 -4.37 6.47 -43.59
N ASP A 132 -5.25 6.88 -42.67
CA ASP A 132 -6.70 6.82 -42.96
C ASP A 132 -7.47 7.85 -42.14
N GLU A 133 -8.36 8.56 -42.82
CA GLU A 133 -9.18 9.69 -42.37
C GLU A 133 -10.56 9.20 -41.94
N SER A 134 -11.13 9.81 -40.91
CA SER A 134 -12.58 9.77 -40.68
C SER A 134 -13.01 11.07 -40.03
N ASP A 135 -13.57 11.93 -40.87
CA ASP A 135 -14.33 13.12 -40.52
C ASP A 135 -15.59 12.78 -39.71
N GLU A 136 -15.80 13.49 -38.59
CA GLU A 136 -17.16 13.80 -38.14
C GLU A 136 -17.24 15.30 -37.76
N GLU A 137 -18.02 16.01 -38.57
CA GLU A 137 -18.44 17.39 -38.38
C GLU A 137 -19.33 17.52 -37.15
N VAL A 138 -18.99 18.44 -36.24
CA VAL A 138 -19.96 19.04 -35.33
C VAL A 138 -19.75 20.55 -35.29
N GLU A 139 -20.58 21.23 -36.08
CA GLU A 139 -20.90 22.65 -36.04
C GLU A 139 -21.22 23.13 -34.61
N GLY A 140 -20.61 24.25 -34.19
CA GLY A 140 -20.76 24.75 -32.82
C GLY A 140 -20.23 26.16 -32.56
N ALA A 141 -20.79 27.15 -33.27
CA ALA A 141 -21.05 28.53 -32.83
C ALA A 141 -19.94 29.35 -32.14
N PHE A 142 -19.32 30.22 -32.94
CA PHE A 142 -19.05 31.66 -32.72
C PHE A 142 -19.11 32.23 -31.29
N GLY A 143 -17.96 32.79 -30.88
CA GLY A 143 -17.86 33.68 -29.72
C GLY A 143 -16.55 34.47 -29.69
N ASN A 144 -16.27 35.27 -30.71
CA ASN A 144 -15.19 36.25 -30.70
C ASN A 144 -15.42 37.29 -29.59
N SER A 145 -14.44 37.47 -28.71
CA SER A 145 -14.34 38.67 -27.88
C SER A 145 -12.89 39.17 -27.87
N THR A 146 -12.77 40.37 -28.41
CA THR A 146 -11.60 41.22 -28.61
C THR A 146 -10.72 41.42 -27.38
N PRO A 147 -9.39 41.57 -27.54
CA PRO A 147 -8.51 42.04 -26.48
C PRO A 147 -8.50 43.58 -26.43
N LYS A 148 -8.81 44.13 -25.25
CA LYS A 148 -8.67 45.55 -24.92
C LYS A 148 -7.30 45.78 -24.27
N PRO A 149 -6.47 46.74 -24.72
CA PRO A 149 -5.16 47.00 -24.12
C PRO A 149 -5.20 48.09 -23.04
N ALA A 150 -4.18 47.99 -22.17
CA ALA A 150 -3.64 48.99 -21.25
C ALA A 150 -4.41 49.28 -19.94
N GLU A 151 -3.79 48.91 -18.81
CA GLU A 151 -3.21 49.93 -17.91
C GLU A 151 -2.15 49.32 -16.98
N LEU A 152 -1.02 50.02 -16.92
CA LEU A 152 0.19 49.73 -16.16
C LEU A 152 -0.07 50.09 -14.70
N ASN A 153 0.00 49.13 -13.76
CA ASN A 153 0.05 49.47 -12.34
C ASN A 153 1.10 48.62 -11.62
N GLN A 154 2.27 49.22 -11.44
CA GLN A 154 3.38 48.70 -10.64
C GLN A 154 3.06 48.88 -9.16
N GLY A 155 2.73 47.77 -8.49
CA GLY A 155 2.67 47.67 -7.04
C GLY A 155 3.08 46.26 -6.64
N GLN A 156 4.38 46.08 -6.36
CA GLN A 156 4.96 44.84 -5.87
C GLN A 156 4.36 44.47 -4.51
N SER A 157 3.26 43.73 -4.55
CA SER A 157 2.78 42.93 -3.42
C SER A 157 3.18 41.50 -3.72
N SER A 158 3.92 40.87 -2.82
CA SER A 158 4.27 39.45 -2.88
C SER A 158 3.01 38.59 -2.93
N THR A 159 2.50 38.33 -4.13
CA THR A 159 1.34 37.48 -4.37
C THR A 159 1.74 36.06 -4.04
N SER A 160 1.41 35.62 -2.83
CA SER A 160 1.40 34.20 -2.49
C SER A 160 0.55 33.50 -3.54
N PHE A 161 1.15 32.59 -4.32
CA PHE A 161 0.43 31.75 -5.25
C PHE A 161 -0.52 30.85 -4.44
N GLN A 162 -1.73 31.33 -4.18
CA GLN A 162 -2.81 30.51 -3.65
C GLN A 162 -3.21 29.57 -4.78
N VAL A 163 -2.57 28.41 -4.83
CA VAL A 163 -2.98 27.32 -5.70
C VAL A 163 -4.40 26.95 -5.27
N LYS A 164 -5.38 27.34 -6.09
CA LYS A 164 -6.79 27.01 -5.84
C LYS A 164 -6.91 25.49 -5.80
N SER A 165 -7.36 24.95 -4.68
CA SER A 165 -7.57 23.51 -4.56
C SER A 165 -8.62 23.07 -5.57
N PHE A 166 -8.30 22.01 -6.31
CA PHE A 166 -9.23 21.44 -7.29
C PHE A 166 -10.16 20.48 -6.56
N PRO A 167 -11.48 20.74 -6.54
CA PRO A 167 -12.42 19.90 -5.80
C PRO A 167 -12.41 18.47 -6.36
N VAL A 168 -12.44 17.49 -5.46
CA VAL A 168 -12.36 16.06 -5.78
C VAL A 168 -13.49 15.61 -6.70
N THR A 169 -14.66 16.27 -6.65
CA THR A 169 -15.80 16.03 -7.54
C THR A 169 -15.47 16.20 -9.02
N LYS A 170 -14.49 17.04 -9.37
CA LYS A 170 -14.06 17.28 -10.76
C LYS A 170 -13.06 16.24 -11.28
N TRP A 171 -12.69 15.24 -10.49
CA TRP A 171 -11.72 14.22 -10.92
C TRP A 171 -12.31 13.19 -11.89
N ASN A 172 -13.65 13.13 -12.01
CA ASN A 172 -14.36 12.14 -12.83
C ASN A 172 -13.94 10.69 -12.53
N LEU A 173 -13.54 10.43 -11.28
CA LEU A 173 -13.06 9.13 -10.83
C LEU A 173 -14.08 8.55 -9.86
N GLN A 174 -14.64 7.38 -10.19
CA GLN A 174 -15.65 6.72 -9.37
C GLN A 174 -15.39 5.22 -9.31
N PHE A 175 -15.44 4.64 -8.10
CA PHE A 175 -15.32 3.20 -7.91
C PHE A 175 -16.62 2.61 -7.38
N THR A 176 -17.18 1.65 -8.11
CA THR A 176 -18.45 0.99 -7.78
C THR A 176 -18.27 -0.28 -6.93
N GLY A 177 -17.05 -0.83 -6.88
CA GLY A 177 -16.75 -2.12 -6.27
C GLY A 177 -16.88 -3.32 -7.20
N VAL A 178 -17.29 -3.10 -8.46
CA VAL A 178 -17.37 -4.16 -9.49
C VAL A 178 -16.28 -3.87 -10.53
N SER A 179 -15.29 -4.76 -10.65
CA SER A 179 -14.11 -4.61 -11.52
C SER A 179 -14.43 -4.75 -13.01
N LYS A 180 -15.27 -3.87 -13.57
CA LYS A 180 -15.51 -3.85 -15.03
C LYS A 180 -14.37 -3.19 -15.82
N HIS A 181 -13.76 -2.14 -15.27
CA HIS A 181 -12.76 -1.33 -15.98
C HIS A 181 -11.42 -1.19 -15.24
N MET A 182 -11.41 -1.28 -13.91
CA MET A 182 -10.19 -1.09 -13.13
C MET A 182 -10.23 -1.92 -11.84
N SER A 183 -9.08 -2.50 -11.47
CA SER A 183 -8.93 -3.20 -10.19
C SER A 183 -8.99 -2.20 -9.03
N GLY A 184 -9.42 -2.65 -7.85
CA GLY A 184 -9.47 -1.78 -6.67
C GLY A 184 -8.10 -1.20 -6.28
N PHE A 185 -7.01 -1.91 -6.58
CA PHE A 185 -5.66 -1.42 -6.31
C PHE A 185 -5.24 -0.31 -7.29
N ALA A 186 -5.43 -0.51 -8.59
CA ALA A 186 -5.15 0.50 -9.61
C ALA A 186 -5.98 1.79 -9.41
N TYR A 187 -7.22 1.64 -8.92
CA TYR A 187 -8.04 2.78 -8.51
C TYR A 187 -7.38 3.61 -7.40
N LEU A 188 -6.89 2.95 -6.35
CA LEU A 188 -6.24 3.64 -5.22
C LEU A 188 -4.95 4.32 -5.64
N GLU A 189 -4.15 3.69 -6.49
CA GLU A 189 -2.94 4.33 -7.06
C GLU A 189 -3.32 5.60 -7.82
N ARG A 190 -4.36 5.56 -8.66
CA ARG A 190 -4.83 6.73 -9.40
C ARG A 190 -5.34 7.85 -8.50
N VAL A 191 -6.04 7.51 -7.41
CA VAL A 191 -6.47 8.50 -6.40
C VAL A 191 -5.27 9.16 -5.73
N VAL A 192 -4.24 8.39 -5.37
CA VAL A 192 -3.02 8.91 -4.74
C VAL A 192 -2.28 9.83 -5.71
N GLU A 193 -2.11 9.40 -6.96
CA GLU A 193 -1.45 10.18 -8.01
C GLU A 193 -2.15 11.53 -8.24
N LEU A 194 -3.48 11.52 -8.35
CA LEU A 194 -4.27 12.74 -8.49
C LEU A 194 -4.21 13.64 -7.25
N SER A 195 -4.16 13.06 -6.05
CA SER A 195 -4.02 13.84 -4.81
C SER A 195 -2.67 14.58 -4.75
N CYS A 196 -1.59 13.91 -5.17
CA CYS A 196 -0.26 14.49 -5.23
C CYS A 196 -0.20 15.59 -6.29
N SER A 197 -0.74 15.34 -7.49
CA SER A 197 -0.72 16.30 -8.60
C SER A 197 -1.49 17.59 -8.30
N ARG A 198 -2.54 17.51 -7.46
CA ARG A 198 -3.42 18.64 -7.13
C ARG A 198 -3.22 19.18 -5.72
N HIS A 199 -2.20 18.71 -5.00
CA HIS A 199 -1.89 19.10 -3.63
C HIS A 199 -3.07 18.98 -2.65
N VAL A 200 -3.91 17.95 -2.80
CA VAL A 200 -5.06 17.72 -1.92
C VAL A 200 -4.59 17.03 -0.64
N ASN A 201 -4.94 17.61 0.52
CA ASN A 201 -4.56 17.04 1.80
C ASN A 201 -5.32 15.74 2.06
N LYS A 202 -4.69 14.80 2.78
CA LYS A 202 -5.28 13.51 3.13
C LYS A 202 -6.60 13.65 3.91
N LEU A 203 -6.73 14.66 4.76
CA LEU A 203 -7.97 14.94 5.50
C LEU A 203 -9.11 15.36 4.56
N GLU A 204 -8.83 16.29 3.65
CA GLU A 204 -9.78 16.75 2.64
C GLU A 204 -10.19 15.61 1.69
N LEU A 205 -9.24 14.73 1.34
CA LEU A 205 -9.50 13.53 0.56
C LEU A 205 -10.42 12.55 1.29
N LEU A 206 -10.28 12.40 2.61
CA LEU A 206 -11.14 11.55 3.43
C LEU A 206 -12.55 12.12 3.59
N ASP A 207 -12.68 13.44 3.68
CA ASP A 207 -13.98 14.11 3.71
C ASP A 207 -14.69 13.99 2.36
N SER A 208 -13.93 14.06 1.27
CA SER A 208 -14.43 13.93 -0.12
C SER A 208 -14.54 12.49 -0.63
N VAL A 209 -14.25 11.47 0.21
CA VAL A 209 -14.24 10.07 -0.22
C VAL A 209 -15.64 9.56 -0.62
N ILE A 210 -16.68 10.24 -0.17
CA ILE A 210 -18.08 9.95 -0.54
C ILE A 210 -18.30 10.20 -2.03
N ASP A 211 -17.60 11.15 -2.64
CA ASP A 211 -17.69 11.46 -4.07
C ASP A 211 -16.90 10.46 -4.93
N LEU A 212 -15.88 9.83 -4.34
CA LEU A 212 -15.02 8.83 -4.98
C LEU A 212 -15.68 7.44 -5.05
N PHE A 213 -16.60 7.12 -4.14
CA PHE A 213 -17.24 5.81 -4.11
C PHE A 213 -18.71 5.85 -4.53
N LYS A 214 -19.12 4.86 -5.33
CA LYS A 214 -20.53 4.60 -5.66
C LYS A 214 -20.92 3.16 -5.34
N GLY A 215 -22.23 2.92 -5.28
CA GLY A 215 -22.79 1.56 -5.15
C GLY A 215 -22.26 0.78 -3.94
N ILE A 216 -21.76 -0.43 -4.19
CA ILE A 216 -21.34 -1.38 -3.15
C ILE A 216 -20.14 -0.85 -2.35
N ALA A 217 -19.20 -0.19 -3.03
CA ALA A 217 -18.03 0.40 -2.39
C ALA A 217 -18.43 1.49 -1.38
N LEU A 218 -19.41 2.34 -1.72
CA LEU A 218 -19.91 3.38 -0.83
C LEU A 218 -20.62 2.78 0.38
N THR A 219 -21.43 1.73 0.18
CA THR A 219 -22.09 1.01 1.27
C THR A 219 -21.08 0.38 2.22
N TRP A 220 -20.04 -0.27 1.69
CA TRP A 220 -18.95 -0.82 2.48
C TRP A 220 -18.21 0.27 3.27
N PHE A 221 -17.91 1.41 2.64
CA PHE A 221 -17.27 2.54 3.31
C PHE A 221 -18.11 3.05 4.49
N ARG A 222 -19.43 3.27 4.28
CA ARG A 222 -20.34 3.70 5.34
C ARG A 222 -20.41 2.70 6.50
N ALA A 223 -20.40 1.40 6.21
CA ALA A 223 -20.41 0.35 7.24
C ALA A 223 -19.12 0.30 8.07
N ASN A 224 -17.97 0.61 7.48
CA ASN A 224 -16.67 0.56 8.14
C ASN A 224 -16.18 1.91 8.69
N ARG A 225 -16.75 3.04 8.24
CA ARG A 225 -16.40 4.38 8.73
C ARG A 225 -16.58 4.50 10.24
N LYS A 226 -17.66 3.93 10.77
CA LYS A 226 -17.92 3.89 12.23
C LYS A 226 -16.84 3.13 12.99
N LYS A 227 -16.32 2.04 12.44
CA LYS A 227 -15.25 1.23 13.07
C LYS A 227 -13.91 1.97 13.11
N SER A 228 -13.61 2.76 12.07
CA SER A 228 -12.34 3.51 11.97
C SER A 228 -12.27 4.72 12.90
N LEU A 229 -13.40 5.40 13.15
CA LEU A 229 -13.45 6.55 14.06
C LEU A 229 -13.31 6.12 15.52
N LEU A 230 -13.87 4.97 15.89
CA LEU A 230 -13.73 4.40 17.23
C LEU A 230 -12.26 4.06 17.60
N GLY A 231 -11.43 3.69 16.63
CA GLY A 231 -10.00 3.41 16.85
C GLY A 231 -9.09 4.64 16.91
N THR A 232 -9.51 5.77 16.36
CA THR A 232 -8.74 7.03 16.40
C THR A 232 -9.07 7.87 17.62
N ILE A 233 -10.32 7.86 18.09
CA ILE A 233 -10.74 8.56 19.31
C ILE A 233 -10.15 7.89 20.58
N SER A 234 -9.92 6.58 20.56
CA SER A 234 -9.30 5.85 21.68
C SER A 234 -7.77 6.01 21.78
N LEU A 235 -7.14 6.73 20.84
CA LEU A 235 -5.71 7.11 20.89
C LEU A 235 -5.49 8.58 21.29
N LEU A 236 -6.56 9.38 21.39
CA LEU A 236 -6.53 10.81 21.74
C LEU A 236 -7.05 11.09 23.17
N ARG A 237 -7.22 10.05 23.99
CA ARG A 237 -7.60 10.13 25.40
C ARG A 237 -6.65 9.30 26.25
#